data_AF-A0A1F6SE44-F1
#
_entry.id   AF-A0A1F6SE44-F1
#
_cell.length_a   1.000
_cell.length_b   1.000
_cell.length_c   1.000
_cell.angle_alpha   90.00
_cell.angle_beta   90.00
_cell.angle_gamma   90.00
#
_symmetry.space_group_name_H-M   'P 1'
#
loop_
_entity.id
_entity.type
_entity.pdbx_description
1 polymer ?
#
loop_
_entity_poly.entity_id
_entity_poly.type
_entity_poly.pdbx_seq_one_letter_code
_entity_poly.pdbx_strand_id
1 'polypeptide(L)'
;MDKIELIGFVAGILVAISLLPQVIKSWKTRSTKDVALSWSIINLSGQILWIVYGVYISSTSLVVMSSIALVMNIFMVTLKLRFG
;
A
#
# COMPACT_ATOMS: atom_id res chain seq x y z
N MET A 1 6.25 -13.02 -19.80
CA MET A 1 5.45 -12.88 -18.56
C MET A 1 4.10 -13.50 -18.83
N ASP A 2 3.60 -14.35 -17.93
CA ASP A 2 2.25 -14.89 -18.04
C ASP A 2 1.22 -13.76 -18.09
N LYS A 3 0.14 -13.92 -18.87
CA LYS A 3 -0.93 -12.90 -19.00
C LYS A 3 -1.52 -12.51 -17.63
N ILE A 4 -1.56 -13.46 -16.70
CA ILE A 4 -2.02 -13.28 -15.32
C ILE A 4 -1.12 -12.31 -14.56
N GLU A 5 0.20 -12.48 -14.66
CA GLU A 5 1.19 -11.61 -14.00
C GLU A 5 1.14 -10.19 -14.54
N LEU A 6 0.94 -10.02 -15.86
CA LEU A 6 0.79 -8.69 -16.45
C LEU A 6 -0.43 -7.96 -15.87
N ILE A 7 -1.57 -8.65 -15.74
CA ILE A 7 -2.78 -8.10 -15.11
C ILE A 7 -2.50 -7.75 -13.64
N GLY A 8 -1.80 -8.61 -12.92
CA GLY A 8 -1.39 -8.36 -11.52
C GLY A 8 -0.54 -7.10 -11.37
N PHE A 9 0.44 -6.90 -12.25
CA PHE A 9 1.25 -5.68 -12.28
C PHE A 9 0.41 -4.43 -12.58
N VAL A 10 -0.46 -4.48 -13.59
CA VAL A 10 -1.33 -3.34 -13.93
C VAL A 10 -2.29 -3.02 -12.79
N ALA A 11 -2.90 -4.03 -12.17
CA ALA A 11 -3.77 -3.85 -11.01
C ALA A 11 -3.02 -3.19 -9.85
N GLY A 12 -1.82 -3.68 -9.52
CA GLY A 12 -1.00 -3.09 -8.46
C GLY A 12 -0.57 -1.65 -8.73
N ILE A 13 -0.25 -1.31 -10.00
CA ILE A 13 0.07 0.07 -10.40
C ILE A 13 -1.13 0.99 -10.18
N LEU A 14 -2.33 0.57 -10.59
CA LEU A 14 -3.54 1.37 -10.38
C LEU A 14 -3.81 1.61 -8.89
N VAL A 15 -3.62 0.60 -8.05
CA VAL A 15 -3.71 0.72 -6.59
C VAL A 15 -2.67 1.71 -6.07
N ALA A 16 -1.40 1.57 -6.44
CA ALA A 16 -0.33 2.48 -6.01
C ALA A 16 -0.62 3.95 -6.42
N ILE A 17 -1.07 4.18 -7.65
CA ILE A 17 -1.44 5.50 -8.14
C ILE A 17 -2.62 6.07 -7.36
N SER A 18 -3.60 5.25 -6.95
CA SER A 18 -4.72 5.74 -6.15
C SER A 18 -4.31 6.18 -4.73
N LEU A 19 -3.28 5.56 -4.16
CA LEU A 19 -2.78 5.88 -2.82
C LEU A 19 -1.84 7.10 -2.82
N LEU A 20 -1.14 7.35 -3.93
CA LEU A 20 -0.13 8.40 -4.03
C LEU A 20 -0.68 9.82 -3.77
N PRO A 21 -1.84 10.26 -4.32
CA PRO A 21 -2.43 11.56 -4.03
C PRO A 21 -2.76 11.76 -2.55
N GLN A 22 -3.21 10.71 -1.86
CA GLN A 22 -3.54 10.76 -0.44
C GLN A 22 -2.29 11.03 0.39
N VAL A 23 -1.20 10.30 0.10
CA VAL A 23 0.10 10.49 0.76
C VAL A 23 0.64 11.90 0.52
N ILE A 24 0.64 12.37 -0.73
CA ILE A 24 1.12 13.71 -1.10
C ILE A 24 0.30 14.80 -0.40
N LYS A 25 -1.04 14.66 -0.39
CA LYS A 25 -1.93 15.60 0.28
C LYS A 25 -1.61 15.67 1.76
N SER A 26 -1.52 14.54 2.46
CA SER A 26 -1.22 14.49 3.89
C SER A 26 0.15 15.05 4.24
N TRP A 27 1.17 14.83 3.39
CA TRP A 27 2.48 15.45 3.57
C TRP A 27 2.43 16.97 3.41
N LYS A 28 1.71 17.46 2.39
CA LYS A 28 1.63 18.89 2.06
C LYS A 28 0.78 19.68 3.07
N THR A 29 -0.35 19.13 3.49
CA THR A 29 -1.25 19.79 4.45
C THR A 29 -0.76 19.67 5.89
N ARG A 30 0.20 18.76 6.17
CA ARG A 30 0.63 18.41 7.54
C ARG A 30 -0.56 18.15 8.46
N SER A 31 -1.61 17.55 7.91
CA SER A 31 -2.82 17.22 8.64
C SER A 31 -3.28 15.85 8.17
N THR A 32 -3.48 14.97 9.15
CA THR A 32 -3.95 13.61 8.94
C THR A 32 -5.21 13.32 9.76
N LYS A 33 -5.92 14.36 10.20
CA LYS A 33 -7.11 14.25 11.07
C LYS A 33 -8.16 13.30 10.50
N ASP A 34 -8.36 13.32 9.19
CA ASP A 34 -9.36 12.50 8.49
C ASP A 34 -8.92 11.03 8.29
N VAL A 35 -7.67 10.69 8.62
CA VAL A 35 -7.10 9.36 8.40
C VAL A 35 -7.21 8.57 9.69
N ALA A 36 -8.00 7.50 9.65
CA ALA A 36 -8.15 6.57 10.77
C ALA A 36 -6.88 5.72 10.93
N LEU A 37 -6.18 5.87 12.05
CA LEU A 37 -4.97 5.09 12.35
C LEU A 37 -5.25 3.57 12.36
N SER A 38 -6.42 3.18 12.88
CA SER A 38 -6.88 1.79 12.90
C SER A 38 -6.96 1.19 11.49
N TRP A 39 -7.50 1.94 10.53
CA TRP A 39 -7.57 1.51 9.13
C TRP A 39 -6.17 1.28 8.54
N SER A 40 -5.22 2.19 8.80
CA SER A 40 -3.84 2.05 8.32
C SER A 40 -3.13 0.81 8.89
N ILE A 41 -3.33 0.52 10.18
CA ILE A 41 -2.74 -0.67 10.85
C ILE A 41 -3.33 -1.98 10.29
N ILE A 42 -4.65 -2.03 10.10
CA ILE A 42 -5.31 -3.19 9.49
C ILE A 42 -4.79 -3.41 8.07
N ASN A 43 -4.69 -2.33 7.29
CA ASN A 43 -4.18 -2.40 5.93
C ASN A 43 -2.69 -2.81 5.89
N LEU A 44 -1.86 -2.37 6.84
CA LEU A 44 -0.46 -2.83 6.96
C LEU A 44 -0.40 -4.34 7.18
N SER A 45 -1.19 -4.83 8.13
CA SER A 45 -1.25 -6.27 8.45
C SER A 45 -1.72 -7.08 7.24
N GLY A 46 -2.74 -6.60 6.52
CA GLY A 46 -3.23 -7.20 5.29
C GLY A 46 -2.17 -7.28 4.19
N GLN A 47 -1.39 -6.22 3.97
CA GLN A 47 -0.32 -6.22 2.96
C GLN A 47 0.79 -7.23 3.30
N ILE A 48 1.14 -7.38 4.57
CA ILE A 48 2.09 -8.43 5.01
C ILE A 48 1.55 -9.81 4.67
N LEU A 49 0.27 -10.06 4.96
CA LEU A 49 -0.38 -11.34 4.62
C LEU A 49 -0.44 -11.57 3.11
N TRP A 50 -0.72 -10.54 2.30
CA TRP A 50 -0.69 -10.65 0.83
C TRP A 50 0.69 -10.97 0.28
N ILE A 51 1.76 -10.41 0.86
CA ILE A 51 3.14 -10.76 0.49
C ILE A 51 3.41 -12.24 0.79
N VAL A 52 3.07 -12.69 2.01
CA VAL A 52 3.24 -14.09 2.41
C VAL A 52 2.45 -15.02 1.49
N TYR A 53 1.19 -14.68 1.21
CA TYR A 53 0.34 -15.44 0.29
C TYR A 53 0.91 -15.46 -1.13
N GLY A 54 1.37 -14.32 -1.64
CA GLY A 54 1.99 -14.19 -2.96
C GLY A 54 3.23 -15.06 -3.13
N VAL A 55 4.06 -15.17 -2.08
CA VAL A 55 5.20 -16.09 -2.04
C VAL A 55 4.73 -17.55 -2.13
N TYR A 56 3.70 -17.94 -1.38
CA TYR A 56 3.16 -19.31 -1.43
C TYR A 56 2.62 -19.70 -2.81
N ILE A 57 2.01 -18.77 -3.54
CA ILE A 57 1.50 -19.02 -4.90
C ILE A 57 2.50 -18.69 -6.01
N SER A 58 3.74 -18.33 -5.66
CA SER A 58 4.79 -17.90 -6.60
C SER A 58 4.37 -16.75 -7.53
N SER A 59 3.47 -15.86 -7.08
CA SER A 59 3.04 -14.70 -7.86
C SER A 59 3.94 -13.51 -7.62
N THR A 60 4.75 -13.17 -8.62
CA THR A 60 5.75 -12.09 -8.51
C THR A 60 5.08 -10.73 -8.43
N SER A 61 4.06 -10.49 -9.25
CA SER A 61 3.29 -9.25 -9.29
C SER A 61 2.64 -8.95 -7.94
N LEU A 62 2.02 -9.95 -7.31
CA LEU A 62 1.38 -9.77 -6.00
C LEU A 62 2.40 -9.40 -4.93
N VAL A 63 3.53 -10.12 -4.86
CA VAL A 63 4.60 -9.85 -3.88
C VAL A 63 5.17 -8.44 -4.07
N VAL A 64 5.53 -8.08 -5.30
CA VAL A 64 6.13 -6.78 -5.62
C VAL A 64 5.14 -5.64 -5.32
N MET A 65 3.89 -5.76 -5.77
CA MET A 65 2.91 -4.69 -5.64
C MET A 65 2.43 -4.51 -4.20
N SER A 66 2.22 -5.59 -3.45
CA SER A 66 1.91 -5.50 -2.02
C SER A 66 3.08 -4.93 -1.22
N SER A 67 4.33 -5.20 -1.61
CA SER A 67 5.51 -4.59 -0.98
C SER A 67 5.56 -3.08 -1.19
N ILE A 68 5.27 -2.59 -2.40
CA ILE A 68 5.18 -1.15 -2.68
C ILE A 68 4.06 -0.52 -1.85
N ALA A 69 2.88 -1.13 -1.83
CA ALA A 69 1.74 -0.64 -1.04
C ALA A 69 2.04 -0.62 0.46
N LEU A 70 2.76 -1.63 0.97
CA LEU A 70 3.21 -1.69 2.36
C LEU A 70 4.09 -0.48 2.71
N VAL A 71 5.08 -0.16 1.88
CA VAL A 71 5.97 1.01 2.09
C VAL A 71 5.18 2.32 2.10
N MET A 72 4.26 2.50 1.15
CA MET A 72 3.40 3.69 1.10
C MET A 72 2.54 3.83 2.36
N ASN A 73 2.01 2.71 2.87
CA ASN A 73 1.20 2.72 4.08
C ASN A 73 2.04 2.96 5.36
N ILE A 74 3.26 2.41 5.45
CA ILE A 74 4.20 2.73 6.55
C ILE A 74 4.46 4.24 6.59
N PHE A 75 4.70 4.84 5.43
CA PHE A 75 4.90 6.28 5.33
C PHE A 75 3.65 7.06 5.77
N MET A 76 2.46 6.60 5.39
CA MET A 76 1.19 7.19 5.82
C MET A 76 0.99 7.13 7.34
N VAL A 77 1.29 5.98 7.96
CA VAL A 77 1.26 5.82 9.42
C VAL A 77 2.26 6.76 10.09
N THR A 78 3.47 6.88 9.54
CA THR A 78 4.49 7.79 10.05
C THR A 78 4.01 9.25 10.02
N LEU A 79 3.34 9.65 8.93
CA LEU A 79 2.72 10.97 8.84
C LEU A 79 1.60 11.15 9.85
N LYS A 80 0.77 10.14 10.07
CA LYS A 80 -0.30 10.17 11.07
C LYS A 80 0.24 10.33 12.49
N LEU A 81 1.36 9.69 12.82
CA LEU A 81 1.98 9.83 14.13
C LEU A 81 2.65 11.19 14.32
N ARG A 82 3.12 11.83 13.23
CA ARG A 82 3.80 13.14 13.29
C ARG A 82 2.84 14.33 13.21
N PHE A 83 1.75 14.19 12.46
CA PHE A 83 0.81 15.27 12.10
C PHE A 83 -0.65 14.93 12.47
N GLY A 84 -0.84 13.97 13.38
CA GLY A 84 -2.14 13.51 13.88
C GLY A 84 -2.69 14.40 14.97
#